data_AF-A0A0M9Y806-F1
#
_entry.id   AF-A0A0M9Y806-F1
#
_cell.length_a   1.000
_cell.length_b   1.000
_cell.length_c   1.000
_cell.angle_alpha   90.00
_cell.angle_beta   90.00
_cell.angle_gamma   90.00
#
_symmetry.space_group_name_H-M   'P 1'
#
loop_
_entity.id
_entity.type
_entity.pdbx_description
1 polymer ?
#
loop_
_entity_poly.entity_id
_entity_poly.type
_entity_poly.pdbx_seq_one_letter_code
_entity_poly.pdbx_strand_id
1 'polypeptide(L)'
;MLVMTERLSLCDAQTALTPIEQLVLEQLPHPAHEIVDDPQCELQDGHEGPHAALAQESGTDDTWWLLWAPDGVKLAVRGEELKRRLHRLPSCTAVSPEDADEECRLPATHPGAHSFAMESSGPRTPSAECRKKIAAALREDIDAGERAYYDEIEAQLTAPGTPLPLLTESEALALAMMLRL
;
A
#
# COMPACT_ATOMS: atom_id res chain seq x y z
N MET A 1 -31.88 15.02 -8.76
CA MET A 1 -31.58 13.61 -9.06
C MET A 1 -30.10 13.42 -8.81
N LEU A 2 -29.72 12.71 -7.75
CA LEU A 2 -28.34 12.26 -7.59
C LEU A 2 -28.13 11.14 -8.60
N VAL A 3 -27.34 11.38 -9.64
CA VAL A 3 -26.84 10.32 -10.49
C VAL A 3 -25.80 9.61 -9.64
N MET A 4 -26.11 8.41 -9.16
CA MET A 4 -25.08 7.56 -8.54
C MET A 4 -24.20 7.08 -9.68
N THR A 5 -23.13 7.82 -9.97
CA THR A 5 -22.12 7.41 -10.93
C THR A 5 -21.42 6.19 -10.36
N GLU A 6 -21.70 5.04 -10.96
CA GLU A 6 -21.02 3.78 -10.63
C GLU A 6 -19.53 3.97 -10.89
N ARG A 7 -18.71 3.76 -9.86
CA ARG A 7 -17.25 3.88 -9.96
C ARG A 7 -16.69 2.70 -10.75
N LEU A 8 -15.69 2.96 -11.58
CA LEU A 8 -15.02 1.91 -12.34
C LEU A 8 -14.07 1.12 -11.43
N SER A 9 -14.03 -0.21 -11.61
CA SER A 9 -13.17 -1.08 -10.81
C SER A 9 -11.68 -0.87 -11.14
N LEU A 10 -10.83 -1.13 -10.15
CA LEU A 10 -9.37 -1.12 -10.30
C LEU A 10 -8.88 -2.45 -10.88
N CYS A 11 -7.74 -2.38 -11.56
CA CYS A 11 -7.01 -3.56 -12.01
C CYS A 11 -6.55 -4.40 -10.81
N ASP A 12 -6.72 -5.71 -10.88
CA ASP A 12 -6.38 -6.66 -9.80
C ASP A 12 -4.91 -7.09 -9.78
N ALA A 13 -4.12 -6.69 -10.80
CA ALA A 13 -2.72 -7.05 -10.92
C ALA A 13 -1.91 -6.54 -9.72
N GLN A 14 -1.11 -7.42 -9.13
CA GLN A 14 -0.24 -7.14 -7.98
C GLN A 14 1.17 -7.63 -8.26
N THR A 15 2.16 -7.02 -7.63
CA THR A 15 3.54 -7.50 -7.70
C THR A 15 4.32 -7.14 -6.45
N ALA A 16 5.17 -8.06 -5.98
CA ALA A 16 6.05 -7.82 -4.84
C ALA A 16 7.21 -6.89 -5.24
N LEU A 17 7.52 -5.88 -4.41
CA LEU A 17 8.76 -5.13 -4.52
C LEU A 17 9.96 -6.06 -4.31
N THR A 18 11.03 -5.84 -5.07
CA THR A 18 12.30 -6.53 -4.81
C THR A 18 12.95 -5.92 -3.58
N PRO A 19 13.84 -6.67 -2.89
CA PRO A 19 14.65 -6.10 -1.81
C PRO A 19 15.45 -4.86 -2.23
N ILE A 20 15.88 -4.79 -3.49
CA ILE A 20 16.61 -3.62 -4.00
C ILE A 20 15.67 -2.42 -4.21
N GLU A 21 14.48 -2.63 -4.75
CA GLU A 21 13.48 -1.55 -4.88
C GLU A 21 13.04 -1.04 -3.51
N GLN A 22 12.80 -1.91 -2.53
CA GLN A 22 12.52 -1.52 -1.15
C GLN A 22 13.64 -0.65 -0.57
N LEU A 23 14.90 -1.12 -0.66
CA LEU A 23 16.06 -0.38 -0.15
C LEU A 23 16.18 1.01 -0.79
N VAL A 24 15.91 1.14 -2.09
CA VAL A 24 15.93 2.44 -2.79
C VAL A 24 14.83 3.36 -2.24
N LEU A 25 13.61 2.84 -2.09
CA LEU A 25 12.47 3.61 -1.59
C LEU A 25 12.65 4.05 -0.14
N GLU A 26 13.28 3.23 0.71
CA GLU A 26 13.58 3.54 2.11
C GLU A 26 14.62 4.65 2.27
N GLN A 27 15.48 4.81 1.28
CA GLN A 27 16.53 5.85 1.27
C GLN A 27 16.05 7.18 0.68
N LEU A 28 14.81 7.26 0.21
CA LEU A 28 14.25 8.51 -0.30
C LEU A 28 14.13 9.54 0.82
N PRO A 29 14.45 10.82 0.56
CA PRO A 29 14.30 11.87 1.56
C PRO A 29 12.82 12.12 1.83
N HIS A 30 12.43 12.26 3.10
CA HIS A 30 11.07 12.63 3.50
C HIS A 30 9.97 11.76 2.84
N PRO A 31 9.97 10.43 3.03
CA PRO A 31 8.92 9.57 2.50
C PRO A 31 7.57 9.99 3.10
N ALA A 32 6.56 10.19 2.25
CA ALA A 32 5.26 10.68 2.68
C ALA A 32 4.41 9.58 3.32
N HIS A 33 4.65 8.33 2.94
CA HIS A 33 3.91 7.19 3.45
C HIS A 33 4.79 5.94 3.59
N GLU A 34 4.22 4.93 4.21
CA GLU A 34 4.87 3.63 4.35
C GLU A 34 4.97 2.92 3.00
N ILE A 35 6.01 2.10 2.86
CA ILE A 35 6.16 1.24 1.68
C ILE A 35 5.15 0.11 1.77
N VAL A 36 4.51 -0.20 0.65
CA VAL A 36 3.65 -1.38 0.49
C VAL A 36 4.47 -2.47 -0.18
N ASP A 37 4.55 -3.66 0.42
CA ASP A 37 5.41 -4.74 -0.08
C ASP A 37 4.88 -5.34 -1.40
N ASP A 38 3.56 -5.48 -1.51
CA ASP A 38 2.86 -6.05 -2.66
C ASP A 38 1.86 -5.03 -3.25
N PRO A 39 2.33 -3.94 -3.88
CA PRO A 39 1.44 -2.94 -4.45
C PRO A 39 0.52 -3.52 -5.54
N GLN A 40 -0.75 -3.12 -5.48
CA GLN A 40 -1.74 -3.36 -6.52
C GLN A 40 -1.68 -2.25 -7.58
N CYS A 41 -1.96 -2.60 -8.83
CA CYS A 41 -2.13 -1.65 -9.91
C CYS A 41 -3.22 -0.63 -9.58
N GLU A 42 -2.90 0.66 -9.69
CA GLU A 42 -3.84 1.76 -9.41
C GLU A 42 -4.63 2.21 -10.65
N LEU A 43 -4.45 1.54 -11.79
CA LEU A 43 -5.15 1.85 -13.03
C LEU A 43 -6.49 1.11 -13.14
N GLN A 44 -7.36 1.61 -14.02
CA GLN A 44 -8.66 1.01 -14.30
C GLN A 44 -8.55 -0.45 -14.73
N ASP A 45 -9.49 -1.30 -14.31
CA ASP A 45 -9.61 -2.65 -14.86
C ASP A 45 -9.73 -2.61 -16.40
N GLY A 46 -9.05 -3.55 -17.06
CA GLY A 46 -8.95 -3.62 -18.52
C GLY A 46 -8.13 -2.51 -19.19
N HIS A 47 -7.34 -1.72 -18.44
CA HIS A 47 -6.46 -0.71 -19.03
C HIS A 47 -5.45 -1.32 -20.02
N GLU A 48 -5.09 -0.57 -21.05
CA GLU A 48 -4.02 -0.95 -21.96
C GLU A 48 -2.64 -0.60 -21.38
N GLY A 49 -1.58 -1.26 -21.85
CA GLY A 49 -0.21 -0.89 -21.51
C GLY A 49 0.29 -1.46 -20.17
N PRO A 50 1.36 -0.88 -19.60
CA PRO A 50 1.96 -1.38 -18.37
C PRO A 50 1.09 -1.10 -17.15
N HIS A 51 1.14 -2.01 -16.18
CA HIS A 51 0.58 -1.78 -14.85
C HIS A 51 1.42 -0.73 -14.12
N ALA A 52 0.76 0.04 -13.26
CA ALA A 52 1.38 1.11 -12.51
C ALA A 52 0.84 1.14 -11.08
N ALA A 53 1.74 1.27 -10.11
CA ALA A 53 1.39 1.49 -8.72
C ALA A 53 2.30 2.52 -8.08
N LEU A 54 1.74 3.36 -7.22
CA LEU A 54 2.52 4.33 -6.46
C LEU A 54 3.37 3.60 -5.42
N ALA A 55 4.69 3.71 -5.57
CA ALA A 55 5.63 3.06 -4.67
C ALA A 55 5.99 3.96 -3.49
N GLN A 56 6.24 5.25 -3.73
CA GLN A 56 6.54 6.24 -2.68
C GLN A 56 6.31 7.66 -3.19
N GLU A 57 5.88 8.55 -2.30
CA GLU A 57 5.98 10.00 -2.49
C GLU A 57 7.10 10.53 -1.60
N SER A 58 7.89 11.47 -2.10
CA SER A 58 9.09 11.98 -1.44
C SER A 58 9.16 13.49 -1.62
N GLY A 59 9.28 14.22 -0.51
CA GLY A 59 9.25 15.68 -0.54
C GLY A 59 7.93 16.24 -1.05
N THR A 60 7.96 17.39 -1.75
CA THR A 60 6.73 18.07 -2.20
C THR A 60 6.18 17.55 -3.53
N ASP A 61 7.04 17.06 -4.43
CA ASP A 61 6.64 16.80 -5.83
C ASP A 61 7.24 15.52 -6.43
N ASP A 62 7.98 14.70 -5.65
CA ASP A 62 8.60 13.49 -6.19
C ASP A 62 7.73 12.27 -5.95
N THR A 63 7.00 11.83 -6.97
CA THR A 63 6.26 10.57 -6.93
C THR A 63 7.01 9.47 -7.70
N TRP A 64 7.22 8.35 -7.03
CA TRP A 64 7.93 7.19 -7.53
C TRP A 64 6.93 6.08 -7.82
N TRP A 65 6.91 5.63 -9.07
CA TRP A 65 5.97 4.64 -9.57
C TRP A 65 6.68 3.35 -9.91
N LEU A 66 6.12 2.23 -9.45
CA LEU A 66 6.48 0.92 -9.96
C LEU A 66 5.69 0.66 -11.23
N LEU A 67 6.39 0.39 -12.32
CA LEU A 67 5.81 0.03 -13.61
C LEU A 67 6.20 -1.39 -13.96
N TRP A 68 5.25 -2.23 -14.33
CA TRP A 68 5.53 -3.59 -14.78
C TRP A 68 4.68 -3.98 -15.99
N ALA A 69 5.27 -4.79 -16.87
CA ALA A 69 4.57 -5.28 -18.03
C ALA A 69 3.55 -6.36 -17.64
N PRO A 70 2.43 -6.48 -18.37
CA PRO A 70 1.60 -7.67 -18.33
C PRO A 70 2.39 -8.92 -18.69
N ASP A 71 1.90 -10.09 -18.28
CA ASP A 71 2.57 -11.36 -18.55
C ASP A 71 2.88 -11.57 -20.04
N GLY A 72 4.12 -11.95 -20.33
CA GLY A 72 4.60 -12.18 -21.70
C GLY A 72 4.95 -10.91 -22.49
N VAL A 73 4.75 -9.72 -21.93
CA VAL A 73 5.15 -8.44 -22.51
C VAL A 73 6.41 -7.93 -21.80
N LYS A 74 7.20 -7.08 -22.48
CA LYS A 74 8.34 -6.39 -21.88
C LYS A 74 8.21 -4.88 -22.06
N LEU A 75 8.70 -4.14 -21.08
CA LEU A 75 8.84 -2.68 -21.15
C LEU A 75 10.07 -2.34 -21.98
N ALA A 76 9.88 -1.54 -23.04
CA ALA A 76 10.99 -0.97 -23.79
C ALA A 76 11.50 0.30 -23.08
N VAL A 77 12.72 0.25 -22.55
CA VAL A 77 13.34 1.38 -21.85
C VAL A 77 14.71 1.62 -22.45
N ARG A 78 14.87 2.74 -23.17
CA ARG A 78 16.16 3.12 -23.79
C ARG A 78 16.78 2.01 -24.65
N GLY A 79 15.95 1.21 -25.32
CA GLY A 79 16.39 0.10 -26.17
C GLY A 79 16.62 -1.22 -25.43
N GLU A 80 16.44 -1.25 -24.11
CA GLU A 80 16.47 -2.48 -23.31
C GLU A 80 15.05 -2.97 -23.03
N GLU A 81 14.90 -4.28 -22.96
CA GLU A 81 13.63 -4.91 -22.60
C GLU A 81 13.66 -5.34 -21.13
N LEU A 82 12.82 -4.72 -20.30
CA LEU A 82 12.73 -4.98 -18.87
C LEU A 82 11.33 -5.50 -18.51
N LYS A 83 11.22 -6.35 -17.49
CA LYS A 83 9.91 -6.80 -16.99
C LYS A 83 9.22 -5.73 -16.16
N ARG A 84 10.00 -4.94 -15.43
CA ARG A 84 9.52 -3.86 -14.58
C ARG A 84 10.60 -2.81 -14.34
N ARG A 85 10.20 -1.66 -13.81
CA ARG A 85 11.09 -0.58 -13.39
C ARG A 85 10.45 0.26 -12.29
N LEU A 86 11.27 0.77 -11.39
CA LEU A 86 10.91 1.89 -10.54
C LEU A 86 11.24 3.20 -11.27
N HIS A 87 10.29 4.13 -11.36
CA HIS A 87 10.47 5.35 -12.15
C HIS A 87 9.78 6.55 -11.51
N ARG A 88 10.50 7.67 -11.44
CA ARG A 88 9.91 8.96 -11.07
C ARG A 88 9.11 9.51 -12.24
N LEU A 89 7.82 9.75 -12.01
CA LEU A 89 6.89 10.31 -12.98
C LEU A 89 6.10 11.43 -12.30
N PRO A 90 5.78 12.53 -12.99
CA PRO A 90 4.88 13.52 -12.42
C PRO A 90 3.47 12.96 -12.30
N SER A 91 2.65 13.56 -11.44
CA SER A 91 1.22 13.22 -11.33
C SER A 91 0.41 13.77 -12.52
N CYS A 92 -0.75 13.17 -12.77
CA CYS A 92 -1.70 13.66 -13.75
C CYS A 92 -2.30 14.99 -13.32
N THR A 93 -2.37 15.97 -14.23
CA THR A 93 -2.88 17.32 -13.93
C THR A 93 -4.40 17.44 -14.09
N ALA A 94 -5.09 16.33 -14.31
CA ALA A 94 -6.55 16.33 -14.44
C ALA A 94 -7.18 16.57 -13.06
N VAL A 95 -8.22 17.39 -13.04
CA VAL A 95 -9.06 17.62 -11.86
C VAL A 95 -10.45 17.07 -12.12
N SER A 96 -11.15 16.66 -11.06
CA SER A 96 -12.51 16.16 -11.17
C SER A 96 -13.44 17.27 -11.70
N PRO A 97 -14.33 16.98 -12.67
CA PRO A 97 -15.32 17.94 -13.12
C PRO A 97 -16.39 18.24 -12.06
N GLU A 98 -16.52 17.37 -11.05
CA GLU A 98 -17.47 17.52 -9.95
C GLU A 98 -16.87 18.25 -8.75
N ASP A 99 -15.55 18.16 -8.57
CA ASP A 99 -14.79 18.78 -7.48
C ASP A 99 -13.41 19.26 -7.97
N ALA A 100 -13.24 20.58 -8.07
CA ALA A 100 -12.00 21.17 -8.57
C ALA A 100 -10.80 20.96 -7.63
N ASP A 101 -11.04 20.61 -6.36
CA ASP A 101 -9.99 20.30 -5.38
C ASP A 101 -9.58 18.82 -5.43
N GLU A 102 -10.31 17.98 -6.17
CA GLU A 102 -9.98 16.56 -6.35
C GLU A 102 -9.10 16.36 -7.60
N GLU A 103 -7.80 16.26 -7.36
CA GLU A 103 -6.80 15.99 -8.41
C GLU A 103 -6.66 14.48 -8.72
N CYS A 104 -6.34 14.18 -9.97
CA CYS A 104 -6.01 12.82 -10.39
C CYS A 104 -4.65 12.39 -9.82
N ARG A 105 -4.65 11.32 -9.01
CA ARG A 105 -3.45 10.84 -8.30
C ARG A 105 -2.59 9.84 -9.09
N LEU A 106 -2.95 9.60 -10.35
CA LEU A 106 -2.25 8.64 -11.23
C LEU A 106 -1.03 9.28 -11.91
N PRO A 107 -0.08 8.49 -12.47
CA PRO A 107 1.07 9.08 -13.14
C PRO A 107 0.64 9.83 -14.40
N ALA A 108 1.39 10.84 -14.79
CA ALA A 108 1.13 11.57 -16.02
C ALA A 108 1.09 10.62 -17.21
N THR A 109 0.18 10.88 -18.15
CA THR A 109 -0.09 10.04 -19.34
C THR A 109 -0.55 8.61 -19.02
N HIS A 110 -1.14 8.37 -17.85
CA HIS A 110 -1.74 7.08 -17.52
C HIS A 110 -2.85 6.69 -18.53
N PRO A 111 -3.00 5.39 -18.83
CA PRO A 111 -4.14 4.87 -19.58
C PRO A 111 -5.38 4.76 -18.67
N GLY A 112 -6.54 4.55 -19.29
CA GLY A 112 -7.81 4.36 -18.57
C GLY A 112 -8.38 5.63 -17.95
N ALA A 113 -9.33 5.46 -17.04
CA ALA A 113 -10.01 6.53 -16.33
C ALA A 113 -9.10 7.25 -15.31
N HIS A 114 -9.48 8.47 -14.94
CA HIS A 114 -8.86 9.22 -13.84
C HIS A 114 -9.28 8.66 -12.48
N SER A 115 -8.45 8.82 -11.44
CA SER A 115 -8.67 8.23 -10.11
C SER A 115 -10.02 8.61 -9.48
N PHE A 116 -10.52 9.82 -9.72
CA PHE A 116 -11.82 10.27 -9.20
C PHE A 116 -13.03 9.54 -9.82
N ALA A 117 -12.85 8.88 -10.97
CA ALA A 117 -13.89 8.07 -11.62
C ALA A 117 -13.82 6.57 -11.22
N MET A 118 -12.85 6.20 -10.39
CA MET A 118 -12.56 4.81 -10.03
C MET A 118 -12.84 4.52 -8.56
N GLU A 119 -12.95 3.24 -8.25
CA GLU A 119 -12.91 2.76 -6.87
C GLU A 119 -11.60 3.21 -6.20
N SER A 120 -11.66 3.46 -4.90
CA SER A 120 -10.44 3.71 -4.14
C SER A 120 -9.71 2.38 -3.95
N SER A 121 -8.38 2.39 -4.06
CA SER A 121 -7.54 1.23 -3.74
C SER A 121 -7.58 0.84 -2.26
N GLY A 122 -8.32 1.58 -1.44
CA GLY A 122 -8.49 1.33 -0.02
C GLY A 122 -7.26 1.74 0.79
N PRO A 123 -7.25 1.43 2.09
CA PRO A 123 -6.09 1.66 2.93
C PRO A 123 -4.93 0.75 2.50
N ARG A 124 -3.76 1.37 2.28
CA ARG A 124 -2.51 0.64 2.01
C ARG A 124 -2.12 -0.18 3.23
N THR A 125 -1.79 -1.46 3.03
CA THR A 125 -1.30 -2.30 4.14
C THR A 125 0.17 -1.95 4.41
N PRO A 126 0.54 -1.59 5.66
CA PRO A 126 1.93 -1.34 6.07
C PRO A 126 2.89 -2.46 5.70
N SER A 127 4.15 -2.19 5.35
CA SER A 127 5.16 -3.24 5.14
C SER A 127 5.41 -4.09 6.38
N ALA A 128 5.90 -5.32 6.21
CA ALA A 128 6.24 -6.19 7.33
C ALA A 128 7.28 -5.56 8.28
N GLU A 129 8.25 -4.83 7.75
CA GLU A 129 9.23 -4.12 8.56
C GLU A 129 8.59 -2.96 9.34
N CYS A 130 7.68 -2.20 8.72
CA CYS A 130 6.98 -1.13 9.41
C CYS A 130 6.11 -1.69 10.54
N ARG A 131 5.36 -2.76 10.28
CA ARG A 131 4.57 -3.45 11.33
C ARG A 131 5.45 -3.87 12.51
N LYS A 132 6.68 -4.34 12.26
CA LYS A 132 7.66 -4.63 13.32
C LYS A 132 8.10 -3.39 14.10
N LYS A 133 8.37 -2.27 13.41
CA LYS A 133 8.74 -1.00 14.06
C LYS A 133 7.60 -0.44 14.91
N ILE A 134 6.37 -0.45 14.39
CA ILE A 134 5.16 -0.06 15.13
C ILE A 134 4.99 -0.97 16.36
N ALA A 135 5.10 -2.29 16.19
CA ALA A 135 4.99 -3.22 17.31
C ALA A 135 6.10 -3.02 18.36
N ALA A 136 7.33 -2.71 17.94
CA ALA A 136 8.43 -2.40 18.84
C ALA A 136 8.18 -1.09 19.62
N ALA A 137 7.76 -0.02 18.94
CA ALA A 137 7.43 1.26 19.57
C ALA A 137 6.27 1.13 20.55
N LEU A 138 5.19 0.44 20.18
CA LEU A 138 4.07 0.15 21.07
C LEU A 138 4.53 -0.65 22.29
N ARG A 139 5.43 -1.63 22.13
CA ARG A 139 6.00 -2.36 23.27
C ARG A 139 6.78 -1.43 24.19
N GLU A 140 7.53 -0.46 23.68
CA GLU A 140 8.28 0.50 24.49
C GLU A 140 7.38 1.43 25.31
N ASP A 141 6.21 1.80 24.76
CA ASP A 141 5.22 2.66 25.42
C ASP A 141 4.32 1.93 26.42
N ILE A 142 4.17 0.61 26.29
CA ILE A 142 3.44 -0.24 27.22
C ILE A 142 4.19 -0.31 28.56
N ASP A 143 3.53 0.08 29.65
CA ASP A 143 4.15 0.02 30.97
C ASP A 143 4.40 -1.44 31.41
N ALA A 144 5.27 -1.63 32.41
CA ALA A 144 5.67 -2.98 32.83
C ALA A 144 4.49 -3.86 33.31
N GLY A 145 3.41 -3.26 33.81
CA GLY A 145 2.20 -3.95 34.21
C GLY A 145 1.34 -4.36 33.01
N GLU A 146 1.17 -3.47 32.04
CA GLU A 146 0.47 -3.76 30.79
C GLU A 146 1.22 -4.81 29.94
N ARG A 147 2.56 -4.80 29.95
CA ARG A 147 3.38 -5.80 29.24
C ARG A 147 3.16 -7.20 29.80
N ALA A 148 3.17 -7.33 31.13
CA ALA A 148 2.93 -8.61 31.80
C ALA A 148 1.53 -9.17 31.49
N TYR A 149 0.54 -8.30 31.32
CA TYR A 149 -0.82 -8.69 30.92
C TYR A 149 -0.86 -9.25 29.49
N TYR A 150 -0.20 -8.62 28.52
CA TYR A 150 -0.15 -9.14 27.15
C TYR A 150 0.66 -10.45 27.04
N ASP A 151 1.77 -10.58 27.77
CA ASP A 151 2.55 -11.82 27.85
C ASP A 151 1.71 -12.98 28.43
N GLU A 152 0.88 -12.71 29.44
CA GLU A 152 -0.04 -13.70 30.02
C GLU A 152 -1.10 -14.13 29.00
N ILE A 153 -1.67 -13.19 28.22
CA ILE A 153 -2.64 -13.52 27.17
C ILE A 153 -1.99 -14.33 26.04
N GLU A 154 -0.79 -13.96 25.59
CA GLU A 154 -0.06 -14.71 24.55
C GLU A 154 0.24 -16.15 25.00
N ALA A 155 0.63 -16.34 26.26
CA ALA A 155 0.82 -17.67 26.85
C ALA A 155 -0.48 -18.49 26.91
N GLN A 156 -1.63 -17.85 27.18
CA GLN A 156 -2.93 -18.52 27.19
C GLN A 156 -3.40 -18.91 25.78
N LEU A 157 -3.14 -18.07 24.77
CA LEU A 157 -3.50 -18.34 23.37
C LEU A 157 -2.72 -19.52 22.76
N THR A 158 -1.50 -19.77 23.24
CA THR A 158 -0.63 -20.85 22.76
C THR A 158 -0.79 -22.15 23.55
N ALA A 159 -1.51 -22.13 24.69
CA ALA A 159 -1.76 -23.31 25.50
C ALA A 159 -2.88 -24.19 24.92
N PRO A 160 -2.62 -25.49 24.65
CA PRO A 160 -3.65 -26.38 24.12
C PRO A 160 -4.74 -26.67 25.17
N GLY A 161 -6.00 -26.44 24.79
CA GLY A 161 -7.18 -26.96 25.50
C GLY A 161 -7.83 -26.04 26.54
N THR A 162 -7.41 -24.78 26.67
CA THR A 162 -8.08 -23.82 27.59
C THR A 162 -9.11 -22.99 26.82
N PRO A 163 -10.37 -22.85 27.28
CA PRO A 163 -11.28 -21.87 26.72
C PRO A 163 -10.72 -20.47 26.96
N LEU A 164 -10.59 -19.68 25.89
CA LEU A 164 -10.02 -18.34 25.95
C LEU A 164 -10.89 -17.43 26.83
N PRO A 165 -10.29 -16.54 27.64
CA PRO A 165 -11.05 -15.43 28.20
C PRO A 165 -11.68 -14.62 27.06
N LEU A 166 -12.86 -14.04 27.31
CA LEU A 166 -13.48 -13.13 26.36
C LEU A 166 -12.58 -11.91 26.21
N LEU A 167 -11.81 -11.87 25.12
CA LEU A 167 -11.02 -10.70 24.75
C LEU A 167 -11.97 -9.56 24.40
N THR A 168 -11.68 -8.37 24.90
CA THR A 168 -12.33 -7.15 24.40
C THR A 168 -11.92 -6.89 22.95
N GLU A 169 -12.69 -6.09 22.23
CA GLU A 169 -12.39 -5.74 20.82
C GLU A 169 -10.99 -5.10 20.68
N SER A 170 -10.61 -4.25 21.64
CA SER A 170 -9.29 -3.63 21.69
C SER A 170 -8.17 -4.62 21.95
N GLU A 171 -8.37 -5.62 22.83
CA GLU A 171 -7.41 -6.70 23.09
C GLU A 171 -7.23 -7.60 21.87
N ALA A 172 -8.33 -7.96 21.21
CA ALA A 172 -8.30 -8.76 19.98
C ALA A 172 -7.55 -8.04 18.85
N LEU A 173 -7.73 -6.72 18.71
CA LEU A 173 -7.01 -5.91 17.73
C LEU A 173 -5.51 -5.83 18.03
N ALA A 174 -5.13 -5.56 19.27
CA ALA A 174 -3.72 -5.51 19.69
C ALA A 174 -3.02 -6.87 19.45
N LEU A 175 -3.66 -7.98 19.79
CA LEU A 175 -3.13 -9.32 19.57
C LEU A 175 -3.06 -9.68 18.08
N ALA A 176 -4.06 -9.31 17.28
CA ALA A 176 -4.02 -9.50 15.83
C ALA A 176 -2.87 -8.74 15.17
N MET A 177 -2.53 -7.55 15.68
CA MET A 177 -1.37 -6.79 15.22
C MET A 177 -0.04 -7.41 15.65
N MET A 178 0.03 -8.04 16.82
CA MET A 178 1.24 -8.70 17.34
C MET A 178 1.52 -10.08 16.73
N LEU A 179 0.49 -10.86 16.41
CA LEU A 179 0.61 -12.26 15.96
C LEU A 179 0.70 -12.42 14.43
N ARG A 180 0.49 -11.36 13.63
CA ARG A 180 0.59 -11.39 12.15
C ARG A 180 1.97 -10.94 11.62
N LEU A 181 3.04 -11.36 12.31
CA LEU A 181 4.43 -11.20 11.87
C LEU A 181 4.92 -12.39 11.06
#